data_AF-A0A349LGQ2-F1
#
_entry.id   AF-A0A349LGQ2-F1
#
_cell.length_a   1.000
_cell.length_b   1.000
_cell.length_c   1.000
_cell.angle_alpha   90.00
_cell.angle_beta   90.00
_cell.angle_gamma   90.00
#
_symmetry.space_group_name_H-M   'P 1'
#
loop_
_entity.id
_entity.type
_entity.pdbx_description
1 polymer ?
#
loop_
_entity_poly.entity_id
_entity_poly.type
_entity_poly.pdbx_seq_one_letter_code
_entity_poly.pdbx_strand_id
1 'polypeptide(L)'
;MWIHKGLELFGGGNNNILIHVDQGDRYVADGILEETLLHEAAHTSLDGRYANSPGWLAAQASDPTFISNYARDFPAREDIAETIVPYVAVQYRPDRISESLRLTITSAIPNRITFLDGLNLDMHPVN
;
A
#
# COMPACT_ATOMS: atom_id res chain seq x y z
N MET A 1 -11.15 -3.80 13.85
CA MET A 1 -9.97 -3.09 14.36
C MET A 1 -9.70 -3.54 15.79
N TRP A 2 -8.44 -3.80 16.12
CA TRP A 2 -7.97 -4.14 17.46
C TRP A 2 -6.95 -3.10 17.90
N ILE A 3 -7.19 -2.48 19.06
CA ILE A 3 -6.35 -1.40 19.58
C ILE A 3 -5.89 -1.79 20.97
N HIS A 4 -4.59 -1.90 21.15
CA HIS A 4 -3.94 -2.33 22.38
C HIS A 4 -2.93 -1.29 22.86
N LYS A 5 -2.69 -1.28 24.18
CA LYS A 5 -1.53 -0.60 24.75
C LYS A 5 -0.27 -1.42 24.44
N GLY A 6 0.84 -0.76 24.13
CA GLY A 6 2.13 -1.42 23.90
C GLY A 6 2.93 -0.77 22.79
N LEU A 7 4.19 -1.20 22.69
CA LEU A 7 5.15 -0.80 21.69
C LEU A 7 5.50 -2.02 20.82
N GLU A 8 4.58 -2.37 19.95
CA GLU A 8 4.71 -3.46 18.99
C GLU A 8 4.21 -2.97 17.62
N LEU A 9 4.65 -3.59 16.53
CA LEU A 9 4.28 -3.15 15.19
C LEU A 9 2.76 -3.20 14.97
N PHE A 10 2.29 -2.43 14.00
CA PHE A 10 0.94 -2.61 13.47
C PHE A 10 0.89 -3.90 12.64
N GLY A 11 -0.32 -4.37 12.33
CA GLY A 11 -0.49 -5.53 11.46
C GLY A 11 -1.87 -5.61 10.83
N GLY A 12 -1.94 -6.11 9.61
CA GLY A 12 -3.13 -6.30 8.82
C GLY A 12 -3.38 -7.76 8.47
N GLY A 13 -4.64 -8.11 8.26
CA GLY A 13 -5.07 -9.47 7.93
C GLY A 13 -6.15 -9.98 8.87
N ASN A 14 -6.66 -11.20 8.65
CA ASN A 14 -7.78 -11.76 9.43
C ASN A 14 -9.00 -10.82 9.52
N ASN A 15 -9.25 -10.06 8.43
CA ASN A 15 -10.30 -9.05 8.36
C ASN A 15 -10.15 -7.94 9.43
N ASN A 16 -8.92 -7.61 9.83
CA ASN A 16 -8.65 -6.70 10.93
C ASN A 16 -7.32 -5.94 10.80
N ILE A 17 -7.24 -4.80 11.48
CA ILE A 17 -6.02 -4.02 11.68
C ILE A 17 -5.72 -4.02 13.18
N LEU A 18 -4.53 -4.49 13.52
CA LEU A 18 -3.94 -4.48 14.85
C LEU A 18 -3.12 -3.20 15.02
N ILE A 19 -3.43 -2.45 16.08
CA ILE A 19 -2.80 -1.19 16.44
C ILE A 19 -2.29 -1.29 17.87
N HIS A 20 -1.04 -0.87 18.07
CA HIS A 20 -0.46 -0.65 19.39
C HIS A 20 -0.17 0.83 19.60
N VAL A 21 -0.83 1.47 20.57
CA VAL A 21 -0.88 2.94 20.63
C VAL A 21 0.48 3.59 20.90
N ASP A 22 1.38 2.95 21.65
CA ASP A 22 2.72 3.54 21.91
C ASP A 22 3.60 3.48 20.65
N GLN A 23 3.37 2.50 19.76
CA GLN A 23 3.98 2.47 18.43
C GLN A 23 3.30 3.47 17.48
N GLY A 24 1.99 3.67 17.62
CA GLY A 24 1.25 4.71 16.91
C GLY A 24 1.83 6.10 17.16
N ASP A 25 2.13 6.44 18.40
CA ASP A 25 2.78 7.71 18.75
C ASP A 25 4.14 7.89 18.05
N ARG A 26 4.90 6.80 17.86
CA ARG A 26 6.16 6.84 17.09
C ARG A 26 5.91 7.05 15.61
N TYR A 27 4.95 6.35 15.02
CA TYR A 27 4.61 6.56 13.61
C TYR A 27 4.07 7.95 13.33
N VAL A 28 3.38 8.59 14.29
CA VAL A 28 3.01 10.01 14.20
C VAL A 28 4.27 10.88 14.20
N ALA A 29 5.20 10.64 15.13
CA ALA A 29 6.44 11.41 15.22
C ALA A 29 7.32 11.27 13.97
N ASP A 30 7.35 10.07 13.38
CA ASP A 30 8.09 9.75 12.15
C ASP A 30 7.35 10.23 10.88
N GLY A 31 6.07 10.60 11.00
CA GLY A 31 5.25 11.07 9.89
C GLY A 31 4.82 9.98 8.90
N ILE A 32 4.69 8.73 9.36
CA ILE A 32 4.38 7.56 8.52
C ILE A 32 3.12 6.79 8.95
N LEU A 33 2.36 7.33 9.92
CA LEU A 33 1.18 6.64 10.47
C LEU A 33 0.13 6.35 9.38
N GLU A 34 -0.13 7.33 8.51
CA GLU A 34 -1.18 7.24 7.49
C GLU A 34 -0.82 6.20 6.42
N GLU A 35 0.44 6.20 5.97
CA GLU A 35 1.00 5.23 5.03
C GLU A 35 0.97 3.82 5.62
N THR A 36 1.33 3.68 6.89
CA THR A 36 1.30 2.37 7.59
C THR A 36 -0.14 1.86 7.71
N LEU A 37 -1.10 2.70 8.09
CA LEU A 37 -2.51 2.30 8.15
C LEU A 37 -3.04 1.86 6.78
N LEU A 38 -2.65 2.56 5.70
CA LEU A 38 -3.04 2.19 4.35
C LEU A 38 -2.44 0.84 3.91
N HIS A 39 -1.16 0.60 4.25
CA HIS A 39 -0.49 -0.69 4.04
C HIS A 39 -1.24 -1.83 4.76
N GLU A 40 -1.50 -1.70 6.06
CA GLU A 40 -2.20 -2.76 6.82
C GLU A 40 -3.66 -2.95 6.38
N ALA A 41 -4.32 -1.88 5.92
CA ALA A 41 -5.67 -1.96 5.37
C ALA A 41 -5.72 -2.75 4.06
N ALA A 42 -4.67 -2.68 3.22
CA ALA A 42 -4.58 -3.45 1.99
C ALA A 42 -4.46 -4.96 2.24
N HIS A 43 -3.69 -5.39 3.25
CA HIS A 43 -3.67 -6.79 3.67
C HIS A 43 -5.06 -7.33 4.03
N THR A 44 -5.87 -6.47 4.64
CA THR A 44 -7.23 -6.83 5.05
C THR A 44 -8.24 -6.83 3.89
N SER A 45 -8.07 -5.92 2.93
CA SER A 45 -9.15 -5.57 1.99
C SER A 45 -8.87 -6.02 0.55
N LEU A 46 -7.59 -6.17 0.17
CA LEU A 46 -7.18 -6.40 -1.21
C LEU A 46 -6.47 -7.74 -1.40
N ASP A 47 -5.57 -8.13 -0.48
CA ASP A 47 -4.71 -9.30 -0.68
C ASP A 47 -5.48 -10.59 -0.95
N GLY A 48 -6.47 -10.90 -0.10
CA GLY A 48 -7.27 -12.12 -0.23
C GLY A 48 -8.02 -12.23 -1.57
N ARG A 49 -8.29 -11.09 -2.22
CA ARG A 49 -8.99 -11.04 -3.51
C ARG A 49 -8.04 -10.97 -4.70
N TYR A 50 -6.93 -10.24 -4.57
CA TYR A 50 -6.13 -9.82 -5.73
C TYR A 50 -4.68 -10.31 -5.72
N ALA A 51 -4.05 -10.60 -4.58
CA ALA A 51 -2.61 -10.91 -4.52
C ALA A 51 -2.22 -12.10 -5.40
N ASN A 52 -3.11 -13.11 -5.50
CA ASN A 52 -2.93 -14.29 -6.35
C ASN A 52 -3.82 -14.27 -7.61
N SER A 53 -4.44 -13.12 -7.92
CA SER A 53 -5.27 -13.01 -9.12
C SER A 53 -4.39 -13.00 -10.37
N PRO A 54 -4.83 -13.62 -11.48
CA PRO A 54 -4.07 -13.60 -12.73
C PRO A 54 -3.73 -12.18 -13.21
N GLY A 55 -4.63 -11.22 -12.99
CA GLY A 55 -4.41 -9.82 -13.38
C GLY A 55 -3.30 -9.14 -12.59
N TRP A 56 -3.27 -9.31 -11.26
CA TRP A 56 -2.19 -8.75 -10.43
C TRP A 56 -0.84 -9.39 -10.75
N LEU A 57 -0.81 -10.72 -10.87
CA LEU A 57 0.43 -11.45 -11.18
C LEU A 57 0.97 -11.08 -12.58
N ALA A 58 0.10 -10.87 -13.56
CA ALA A 58 0.49 -10.39 -14.88
C ALA A 58 1.04 -8.95 -14.83
N ALA A 59 0.42 -8.06 -14.05
CA ALA A 59 0.90 -6.70 -13.83
C ALA A 59 2.28 -6.69 -13.14
N GLN A 60 2.43 -7.47 -12.06
CA GLN A 60 3.69 -7.66 -11.34
C GLN A 60 4.81 -8.13 -12.27
N ALA A 61 4.55 -9.12 -13.13
CA ALA A 61 5.54 -9.66 -14.06
C ALA A 61 5.90 -8.70 -15.21
N SER A 62 5.01 -7.76 -15.54
CA SER A 62 5.19 -6.81 -16.65
C SER A 62 5.83 -5.49 -16.22
N ASP A 63 5.86 -5.21 -14.92
CA ASP A 63 6.47 -3.99 -14.38
C ASP A 63 8.00 -4.06 -14.37
N PRO A 64 8.70 -2.95 -14.65
CA PRO A 64 10.15 -2.91 -14.64
C PRO A 64 10.79 -3.27 -13.29
N THR A 65 10.12 -2.95 -12.18
CA THR A 65 10.62 -3.23 -10.83
C THR A 65 9.49 -3.29 -9.80
N PHE A 66 9.84 -3.66 -8.57
CA PHE A 66 9.02 -3.44 -7.38
C PHE A 66 9.25 -2.05 -6.82
N ILE A 67 8.25 -1.55 -6.09
CA ILE A 67 8.27 -0.21 -5.51
C ILE A 67 9.18 -0.09 -4.28
N SER A 68 9.42 -1.21 -3.59
CA SER A 68 10.29 -1.29 -2.42
C SER A 68 11.06 -2.62 -2.40
N ASN A 69 12.11 -2.68 -1.59
CA ASN A 69 12.81 -3.94 -1.31
C ASN A 69 11.89 -4.96 -0.64
N TYR A 70 11.00 -4.51 0.25
CA TYR A 70 10.10 -5.41 0.98
C TYR A 70 9.07 -6.06 0.04
N ALA A 71 8.48 -5.28 -0.86
CA ALA A 71 7.62 -5.78 -1.93
C ALA A 71 8.34 -6.80 -2.82
N ARG A 72 9.61 -6.54 -3.19
CA ARG A 72 10.41 -7.47 -4.01
C ARG A 72 10.72 -8.77 -3.28
N ASP A 73 11.08 -8.68 -2.00
CA ASP A 73 11.57 -9.82 -1.22
C ASP A 73 10.39 -10.71 -0.77
N PHE A 74 9.18 -10.15 -0.66
CA PHE A 74 7.96 -10.86 -0.27
C PHE A 74 6.78 -10.58 -1.23
N PRO A 75 6.92 -10.87 -2.54
CA PRO A 75 6.01 -10.36 -3.58
C PRO A 75 4.60 -10.98 -3.55
N ALA A 76 4.45 -12.14 -2.91
CA ALA A 76 3.16 -12.80 -2.74
C ALA A 76 2.34 -12.26 -1.57
N ARG A 77 2.95 -11.47 -0.68
CA ARG A 77 2.33 -10.96 0.55
C ARG A 77 2.35 -9.44 0.62
N GLU A 78 3.45 -8.81 0.24
CA GLU A 78 3.69 -7.39 0.51
C GLU A 78 3.51 -6.50 -0.72
N ASP A 79 3.45 -7.08 -1.93
CA ASP A 79 3.46 -6.28 -3.15
C ASP A 79 2.25 -5.34 -3.27
N ILE A 80 1.03 -5.82 -2.98
CA ILE A 80 -0.17 -4.97 -2.99
C ILE A 80 -0.10 -3.93 -1.86
N ALA A 81 0.24 -4.36 -0.64
CA ALA A 81 0.27 -3.50 0.54
C ALA A 81 1.30 -2.37 0.43
N GLU A 82 2.46 -2.66 -0.16
CA GLU A 82 3.48 -1.66 -0.46
C GLU A 82 3.11 -0.80 -1.67
N THR A 83 2.44 -1.36 -2.69
CA THR A 83 2.10 -0.62 -3.92
C THR A 83 0.95 0.38 -3.72
N ILE A 84 -0.04 0.07 -2.87
CA ILE A 84 -1.22 0.92 -2.72
C ILE A 84 -0.86 2.32 -2.17
N VAL A 85 0.18 2.42 -1.35
CA VAL A 85 0.61 3.66 -0.71
C VAL A 85 1.07 4.69 -1.76
N PRO A 86 2.09 4.43 -2.59
CA PRO A 86 2.49 5.33 -3.65
C PRO A 86 1.47 5.45 -4.78
N TYR A 87 0.64 4.42 -5.03
CA TYR A 87 -0.50 4.55 -5.96
C TYR A 87 -1.45 5.67 -5.52
N VAL A 88 -1.83 5.70 -4.24
CA VAL A 88 -2.70 6.75 -3.70
C VAL A 88 -2.05 8.13 -3.81
N ALA A 89 -0.74 8.22 -3.52
CA ALA A 89 0.01 9.46 -3.66
C ALA A 89 0.02 9.97 -5.11
N VAL A 90 0.26 9.09 -6.09
CA VAL A 90 0.28 9.45 -7.52
C VAL A 90 -1.10 9.89 -8.01
N GLN A 91 -2.15 9.15 -7.68
CA GLN A 91 -3.48 9.35 -8.30
C GLN A 91 -4.34 10.40 -7.57
N TYR A 92 -4.23 10.51 -6.25
CA TYR A 92 -5.18 11.29 -5.44
C TYR A 92 -4.51 12.38 -4.59
N ARG A 93 -3.19 12.34 -4.39
CA ARG A 93 -2.43 13.35 -3.65
C ARG A 93 -1.15 13.79 -4.38
N PRO A 94 -1.19 14.08 -5.69
CA PRO A 94 0.02 14.43 -6.44
C PRO A 94 0.71 15.71 -5.95
N ASP A 95 -0.02 16.59 -5.25
CA ASP A 95 0.48 17.80 -4.59
C ASP A 95 1.42 17.50 -3.39
N ARG A 96 1.37 16.28 -2.85
CA ARG A 96 2.18 15.86 -1.69
C ARG A 96 3.50 15.21 -2.07
N ILE A 97 3.76 14.99 -3.36
CA ILE A 97 5.00 14.39 -3.87
C ILE A 97 5.63 15.28 -4.94
N SER A 98 6.94 15.19 -5.13
CA SER A 98 7.59 15.88 -6.24
C SER A 98 7.26 15.21 -7.57
N GLU A 99 7.31 15.99 -8.66
CA GLU A 99 7.14 15.44 -10.00
C GLU A 99 8.17 14.35 -10.32
N SER A 100 9.41 14.51 -9.84
CA SER A 100 10.45 13.49 -10.01
C SER A 100 10.10 12.18 -9.32
N LEU A 101 9.53 12.24 -8.11
CA LEU A 101 9.09 11.05 -7.38
C LEU A 101 7.90 10.40 -8.07
N ARG A 102 6.92 11.19 -8.51
CA ARG A 102 5.77 10.71 -9.30
C ARG A 102 6.25 9.96 -10.54
N LEU A 103 7.17 10.54 -11.31
CA LEU A 103 7.75 9.89 -12.50
C LEU A 103 8.50 8.60 -12.17
N THR A 104 9.26 8.57 -11.08
CA THR A 104 9.92 7.34 -10.61
C THR A 104 8.89 6.25 -10.32
N ILE A 105 7.82 6.56 -9.58
CA ILE A 105 6.77 5.60 -9.24
C ILE A 105 6.06 5.10 -10.50
N THR A 106 5.60 6.01 -11.37
CA THR A 106 4.85 5.64 -12.57
C THR A 106 5.69 4.88 -13.59
N SER A 107 7.01 5.09 -13.59
CA SER A 107 7.93 4.33 -14.45
C SER A 107 8.31 2.99 -13.85
N ALA A 108 8.28 2.85 -12.52
CA ALA A 108 8.63 1.63 -11.81
C ALA A 108 7.52 0.57 -11.89
N ILE A 109 6.25 0.98 -11.74
CA ILE A 109 5.11 0.07 -11.60
C ILE A 109 3.88 0.43 -12.47
N PRO A 110 4.04 0.77 -13.77
CA PRO A 110 2.94 1.26 -14.61
C PRO A 110 1.75 0.29 -14.76
N ASN A 111 2.01 -1.02 -14.79
CA ASN A 111 0.97 -2.04 -14.96
C ASN A 111 0.21 -2.30 -13.67
N ARG A 112 0.85 -2.27 -12.50
CA ARG A 112 0.12 -2.33 -11.22
C ARG A 112 -0.77 -1.12 -11.01
N ILE A 113 -0.32 0.08 -11.40
CA ILE A 113 -1.16 1.29 -11.41
C ILE A 113 -2.38 1.07 -12.32
N THR A 114 -2.14 0.59 -13.55
CA THR A 114 -3.22 0.30 -14.51
C THR A 114 -4.21 -0.75 -13.98
N PHE A 115 -3.72 -1.79 -13.29
CA PHE A 115 -4.57 -2.78 -12.65
C PHE A 115 -5.46 -2.15 -11.59
N LEU A 116 -4.90 -1.33 -10.70
CA LEU A 116 -5.64 -0.66 -9.63
C LEU A 116 -6.67 0.33 -10.18
N ASP A 117 -6.32 1.11 -11.21
CA ASP A 117 -7.27 1.97 -11.91
C ASP A 117 -8.44 1.16 -12.48
N GLY A 118 -8.17 -0.01 -13.04
CA GLY A 118 -9.19 -0.91 -13.59
C GLY A 118 -10.14 -1.52 -12.55
N LEU A 119 -9.84 -1.42 -11.25
CA LEU A 119 -10.73 -1.88 -10.18
C LEU A 119 -11.92 -0.93 -9.96
N ASN A 120 -11.83 0.34 -10.41
CA ASN A 120 -12.84 1.37 -10.20
C ASN A 120 -13.31 1.45 -8.73
N LEU A 121 -12.36 1.48 -7.80
CA LEU A 121 -12.65 1.58 -6.36
C LEU A 121 -13.30 2.93 -6.04
N ASP A 122 -14.21 2.95 -5.06
CA ASP A 122 -14.68 4.20 -4.47
C ASP A 122 -13.59 4.74 -3.54
N MET A 123 -13.03 5.88 -3.93
CA MET A 123 -11.90 6.50 -3.24
C MET A 123 -12.32 7.69 -2.36
N HIS A 124 -13.62 7.96 -2.20
CA HIS A 124 -14.06 9.04 -1.29
C HIS A 124 -13.69 8.72 0.17
N PRO A 125 -13.20 9.69 0.96
CA PRO A 125 -13.02 11.12 0.67
C PRO A 125 -11.60 11.50 0.19
N VAL A 126 -10.84 10.54 -0.33
CA VAL A 126 -9.48 10.77 -0.83
C VAL A 126 -9.49 11.43 -2.21
N ASN A 127 -10.49 11.19 -3.05
CA ASN A 127 -10.66 11.85 -4.35
C ASN A 127 -11.26 13.26 -4.28
#